data_AF-A0A7K4FXG9-F1
#
_entry.id   AF-A0A7K4FXG9-F1
#
_cell.length_a   1.000
_cell.length_b   1.000
_cell.length_c   1.000
_cell.angle_alpha   90.00
_cell.angle_beta   90.00
_cell.angle_gamma   90.00
#
_symmetry.space_group_name_H-M   'P 1'
#
loop_
_entity.id
_entity.type
_entity.pdbx_description
1 polymer ?
#
loop_
_entity_poly.entity_id
_entity_poly.type
_entity_poly.pdbx_seq_one_letter_code
_entity_poly.pdbx_strand_id
1 'polypeptide(L)'
;MFWRHISPPIVFYSTVANTFTDPNEILKLINLSASDISYLAEEYKKVKSVLEERYKEVKLSYPANFAVAEGSSYLIYSLIRTFKPDIVVESGVANGHSTFIILNALKANGKGKLISIDISPNVGALLREEDKENWELSSGLSSFCHLSELFYFIFPIVWFFNRLPKDKFHRYL
;
A
#
# COMPACT_ATOMS: atom_id res chain seq x y z
N MET A 1 -14.20 -16.48 30.36
CA MET A 1 -14.12 -17.33 29.15
C MET A 1 -15.22 -16.88 28.20
N PHE A 2 -14.94 -15.90 27.34
CA PHE A 2 -15.93 -15.33 26.39
C PHE A 2 -15.32 -15.34 24.99
N TRP A 3 -15.50 -16.43 24.26
CA TRP A 3 -15.42 -16.41 22.80
C TRP A 3 -16.86 -16.21 22.30
N ARG A 4 -17.22 -14.98 21.92
CA ARG A 4 -18.46 -14.72 21.19
C ARG A 4 -18.23 -15.13 19.73
N HIS A 5 -19.16 -15.92 19.21
CA HIS A 5 -19.28 -16.36 17.82
C HIS A 5 -18.79 -15.32 16.81
N ILE A 6 -17.82 -15.71 15.99
CA ILE A 6 -17.48 -14.98 14.77
C ILE A 6 -18.47 -15.42 13.69
N SER A 7 -19.24 -14.44 13.20
CA SER A 7 -20.14 -14.52 12.04
C SER A 7 -19.40 -14.93 10.75
N PRO A 8 -20.16 -15.17 9.67
CA PRO A 8 -20.39 -16.48 9.05
C PRO A 8 -19.09 -17.23 8.63
N PRO A 9 -19.16 -18.56 8.43
CA PRO A 9 -18.00 -19.37 8.06
C PRO A 9 -17.30 -18.83 6.80
N ILE A 10 -15.98 -19.01 6.68
CA ILE A 10 -15.17 -18.46 5.57
C ILE A 10 -15.72 -18.80 4.16
N VAL A 11 -16.41 -19.94 4.05
CA VAL A 11 -17.11 -20.40 2.85
C VAL A 11 -18.23 -19.45 2.44
N PHE A 12 -18.92 -18.82 3.39
CA PHE A 12 -19.93 -17.79 3.11
C PHE A 12 -19.32 -16.61 2.37
N TYR A 13 -18.12 -16.17 2.74
CA TYR A 13 -17.44 -15.08 2.03
C TYR A 13 -17.03 -15.49 0.62
N SER A 14 -16.66 -16.76 0.39
CA SER A 14 -16.38 -17.24 -0.97
C SER A 14 -17.61 -17.28 -1.88
N THR A 15 -18.81 -17.37 -1.31
CA THR A 15 -20.07 -17.37 -2.08
C THR A 15 -20.70 -15.98 -2.25
N VAL A 16 -20.40 -15.02 -1.36
CA VAL A 16 -20.93 -13.64 -1.47
C VAL A 16 -19.94 -12.62 -2.02
N ALA A 17 -18.64 -12.90 -1.99
CA ALA A 17 -17.63 -11.98 -2.50
C ALA A 17 -17.40 -12.22 -3.99
N ASN A 18 -17.65 -11.18 -4.81
CA ASN A 18 -17.10 -11.14 -6.16
C ASN A 18 -15.57 -11.19 -6.03
N THR A 19 -14.96 -12.23 -6.60
CA THR A 19 -13.51 -12.34 -6.66
C THR A 19 -13.05 -11.66 -7.95
N PHE A 20 -12.29 -10.57 -7.82
CA PHE A 20 -11.69 -9.88 -8.95
C PHE A 20 -10.25 -10.35 -9.15
N THR A 21 -9.93 -10.76 -10.37
CA THR A 21 -8.57 -11.14 -10.77
C THR A 21 -7.90 -10.09 -11.65
N ASP A 22 -8.67 -9.23 -12.29
CA ASP A 22 -8.20 -8.08 -13.08
C ASP A 22 -8.43 -6.77 -12.30
N PRO A 23 -7.36 -6.02 -11.97
CA PRO A 23 -7.47 -4.69 -11.37
C PRO A 23 -8.42 -3.74 -12.10
N ASN A 24 -8.50 -3.83 -13.44
CA ASN A 24 -9.35 -2.95 -14.23
C ASN A 24 -10.83 -3.14 -13.92
N GLU A 25 -11.27 -4.32 -13.51
CA GLU A 25 -12.65 -4.55 -13.07
C GLU A 25 -12.97 -3.74 -11.80
N ILE A 26 -12.03 -3.68 -10.85
CA ILE A 26 -12.17 -2.85 -9.65
C ILE A 26 -12.18 -1.36 -10.01
N LEU A 27 -11.32 -0.94 -10.94
CA LEU A 27 -11.27 0.46 -11.39
C LEU A 27 -12.55 0.90 -12.09
N LYS A 28 -13.18 0.02 -12.88
CA LYS A 28 -14.50 0.27 -13.47
C LYS A 28 -15.59 0.42 -12.40
N LEU A 29 -15.54 -0.38 -11.32
CA LEU A 29 -16.52 -0.31 -10.23
C LEU A 29 -16.47 1.01 -9.46
N ILE A 30 -15.30 1.64 -9.37
CA ILE A 30 -15.17 3.00 -8.81
C ILE A 30 -15.37 4.10 -9.88
N ASN A 31 -15.99 3.74 -11.00
CA ASN A 31 -16.49 4.63 -12.05
C ASN A 31 -15.39 5.41 -12.81
N LEU A 32 -14.19 4.82 -12.97
CA LEU A 32 -13.18 5.36 -13.89
C LEU A 32 -13.59 5.12 -15.35
N SER A 33 -13.32 6.11 -16.20
CA SER A 33 -13.50 5.97 -17.64
C SER A 33 -12.43 5.05 -18.24
N ALA A 34 -12.73 4.44 -19.40
CA ALA A 34 -11.75 3.63 -20.12
C ALA A 34 -10.47 4.43 -20.49
N SER A 35 -10.61 5.73 -20.77
CA SER A 35 -9.48 6.63 -21.01
C SER A 35 -8.63 6.85 -19.78
N ASP A 36 -9.24 7.00 -18.59
CA ASP A 36 -8.50 7.16 -17.33
C ASP A 36 -7.74 5.88 -16.98
N ILE A 37 -8.38 4.72 -17.15
CA ILE A 37 -7.75 3.42 -16.92
C ILE A 37 -6.56 3.22 -17.86
N SER A 38 -6.72 3.54 -19.14
CA SER A 38 -5.63 3.47 -20.12
C SER A 38 -4.46 4.40 -19.76
N TYR A 39 -4.77 5.64 -19.36
CA TYR A 39 -3.77 6.60 -18.90
C TYR A 39 -3.00 6.09 -17.68
N LEU A 40 -3.69 5.58 -16.67
CA LEU A 40 -3.07 5.02 -15.45
C LEU A 40 -2.21 3.80 -15.76
N ALA A 41 -2.65 2.93 -16.68
CA ALA A 41 -1.87 1.78 -17.10
C ALA A 41 -0.55 2.20 -17.77
N GLU A 42 -0.58 3.18 -18.67
CA GLU A 42 0.63 3.69 -19.32
C GLU A 42 1.55 4.45 -18.36
N GLU A 43 0.99 5.19 -17.40
CA GLU A 43 1.75 5.85 -16.34
C GLU A 43 2.45 4.80 -15.43
N TYR A 44 1.70 3.80 -14.97
CA TYR A 44 2.22 2.71 -14.14
C TYR A 44 3.32 1.89 -14.84
N LYS A 45 3.19 1.61 -16.14
CA LYS A 45 4.23 0.90 -16.92
C LYS A 45 5.59 1.60 -16.84
N LYS A 46 5.62 2.93 -16.87
CA LYS A 46 6.85 3.73 -16.75
C LYS A 46 7.45 3.63 -15.35
N VAL A 47 6.62 3.64 -14.31
CA VAL A 47 7.07 3.47 -12.92
C VAL A 47 7.62 2.05 -12.72
N LYS A 48 6.91 1.05 -13.24
CA LYS A 48 7.31 -0.36 -13.18
C LYS A 48 8.67 -0.59 -13.84
N SER A 49 8.91 -0.03 -15.03
CA SER A 49 10.19 -0.23 -15.72
C SER A 49 11.37 0.34 -14.93
N VAL A 50 11.21 1.50 -14.27
CA VAL A 50 12.22 2.04 -13.35
C VAL A 50 12.49 1.08 -12.20
N LEU A 51 11.43 0.51 -11.61
CA LEU A 51 11.57 -0.44 -10.51
C LEU A 51 12.27 -1.73 -10.96
N GLU A 52 11.92 -2.26 -12.12
CA GLU A 52 12.55 -3.46 -12.72
C GLU A 52 14.05 -3.28 -12.96
N GLU A 53 14.50 -2.09 -13.39
CA GLU A 53 15.93 -1.80 -13.50
C GLU A 53 16.62 -1.79 -12.14
N ARG A 54 16.00 -1.20 -11.10
CA ARG A 54 16.57 -1.17 -9.74
C ARG A 54 16.75 -2.57 -9.15
N TYR A 55 15.86 -3.51 -9.46
CA TYR A 55 16.02 -4.91 -9.06
C TYR A 55 17.29 -5.56 -9.59
N LYS A 56 17.85 -5.09 -10.72
CA LYS A 56 19.10 -5.59 -11.29
C LYS A 56 20.33 -4.98 -10.62
N GLU A 57 20.20 -3.78 -10.06
CA GLU A 57 21.29 -3.01 -9.47
C GLU A 57 21.49 -3.28 -7.98
N VAL A 58 20.40 -3.59 -7.27
CA VAL A 58 20.37 -3.63 -5.81
C VAL A 58 20.55 -5.05 -5.27
N LYS A 59 21.42 -5.19 -4.27
CA LYS A 59 21.46 -6.40 -3.44
C LYS A 59 20.27 -6.42 -2.48
N LEU A 60 19.32 -7.32 -2.71
CA LEU A 60 18.12 -7.44 -1.88
C LEU A 60 18.44 -7.97 -0.48
N SER A 61 17.76 -7.39 0.52
CA SER A 61 17.84 -7.86 1.92
C SER A 61 16.76 -8.91 2.23
N TYR A 62 15.69 -8.95 1.45
CA TYR A 62 14.60 -9.92 1.56
C TYR A 62 14.42 -10.68 0.23
N PRO A 63 13.83 -11.89 0.24
CA PRO A 63 13.51 -12.62 -0.98
C PRO A 63 12.68 -11.79 -1.98
N ALA A 64 13.01 -11.88 -3.27
CA ALA A 64 12.32 -11.11 -4.31
C ALA A 64 10.81 -11.45 -4.40
N ASN A 65 10.43 -12.68 -4.07
CA ASN A 65 9.04 -13.14 -4.06
C ASN A 65 8.20 -12.59 -2.89
N PHE A 66 8.78 -11.79 -1.98
CA PHE A 66 8.01 -11.01 -1.02
C PHE A 66 7.45 -9.72 -1.64
N ALA A 67 7.84 -9.40 -2.88
CA ALA A 67 7.27 -8.31 -3.62
C ALA A 67 5.77 -8.53 -3.85
N VAL A 68 5.01 -7.43 -3.76
CA VAL A 68 3.61 -7.40 -4.15
C VAL A 68 3.47 -7.78 -5.63
N ALA A 69 2.44 -8.57 -5.95
CA ALA A 69 2.18 -9.00 -7.32
C ALA A 69 1.81 -7.81 -8.22
N GLU A 70 2.13 -7.90 -9.50
CA GLU A 70 1.97 -6.80 -10.46
C GLU A 70 0.55 -6.22 -10.50
N GLY A 71 -0.48 -7.07 -10.51
CA GLY A 71 -1.87 -6.61 -10.51
C GLY A 71 -2.20 -5.79 -9.26
N SER A 72 -1.71 -6.21 -8.10
CA SER A 72 -1.89 -5.48 -6.84
C SER A 72 -1.10 -4.17 -6.83
N SER A 73 0.14 -4.16 -7.33
CA SER A 73 0.94 -2.93 -7.49
C SER A 73 0.23 -1.90 -8.38
N TYR A 74 -0.28 -2.34 -9.54
CA TYR A 74 -1.03 -1.49 -10.45
C TYR A 74 -2.33 -0.95 -9.81
N LEU A 75 -3.06 -1.80 -9.08
CA LEU A 75 -4.26 -1.38 -8.37
C LEU A 75 -3.94 -0.33 -7.30
N ILE A 76 -2.91 -0.56 -6.47
CA ILE A 76 -2.49 0.40 -5.44
C ILE A 76 -2.10 1.75 -6.07
N TYR A 77 -1.30 1.73 -7.12
CA TYR A 77 -0.91 2.92 -7.87
C TYR A 77 -2.14 3.70 -8.34
N SER A 78 -3.07 3.01 -8.99
CA SER A 78 -4.28 3.58 -9.56
C SER A 78 -5.18 4.19 -8.48
N LEU A 79 -5.41 3.47 -7.37
CA LEU A 79 -6.22 3.97 -6.26
C LEU A 79 -5.64 5.27 -5.67
N ILE A 80 -4.32 5.35 -5.49
CA ILE A 80 -3.67 6.58 -5.00
C ILE A 80 -3.85 7.72 -6.00
N ARG A 81 -3.67 7.47 -7.29
CA ARG A 81 -3.82 8.48 -8.35
C ARG A 81 -5.26 8.99 -8.45
N THR A 82 -6.23 8.10 -8.26
CA THR A 82 -7.66 8.44 -8.27
C THR A 82 -8.06 9.22 -7.03
N PHE A 83 -7.79 8.70 -5.84
CA PHE A 83 -8.32 9.27 -4.58
C PHE A 83 -7.46 10.41 -4.03
N LYS A 84 -6.22 10.53 -4.48
CA LYS A 84 -5.27 11.60 -4.09
C LYS A 84 -5.20 11.75 -2.56
N PRO A 85 -4.89 10.68 -1.82
CA PRO A 85 -4.86 10.71 -0.36
C PRO A 85 -3.79 11.69 0.15
N ASP A 86 -4.06 12.29 1.31
CA ASP A 86 -3.06 13.12 1.99
C ASP A 86 -2.08 12.25 2.80
N ILE A 87 -2.54 11.09 3.28
CA ILE A 87 -1.74 10.13 4.04
C ILE A 87 -2.05 8.71 3.56
N VAL A 88 -1.01 7.94 3.32
CA VAL A 88 -1.05 6.50 3.08
C VAL A 88 -0.32 5.80 4.22
N VAL A 89 -0.90 4.73 4.77
CA VAL A 89 -0.25 3.90 5.79
C VAL A 89 0.03 2.52 5.22
N GLU A 90 1.28 2.08 5.31
CA GLU A 90 1.76 0.77 4.88
C GLU A 90 2.28 -0.01 6.08
N SER A 91 1.99 -1.32 6.11
CA SER A 91 2.57 -2.25 7.07
C SER A 91 3.37 -3.32 6.33
N GLY A 92 4.65 -3.46 6.69
CA GLY A 92 5.62 -4.29 5.99
C GLY A 92 6.16 -3.62 4.73
N VAL A 93 7.45 -3.26 4.77
CA VAL A 93 8.19 -2.59 3.68
C VAL A 93 9.04 -3.61 2.91
N ALA A 94 9.71 -4.52 3.61
CA ALA A 94 10.67 -5.45 3.03
C ALA A 94 11.69 -4.74 2.12
N ASN A 95 11.83 -5.14 0.86
CA ASN A 95 12.74 -4.47 -0.09
C ASN A 95 12.20 -3.12 -0.61
N GLY A 96 10.95 -2.74 -0.32
CA GLY A 96 10.36 -1.46 -0.70
C GLY A 96 9.66 -1.43 -2.07
N HIS A 97 9.19 -2.57 -2.59
CA HIS A 97 8.48 -2.61 -3.88
C HIS A 97 7.19 -1.79 -3.81
N SER A 98 6.29 -2.11 -2.88
CA SER A 98 5.03 -1.40 -2.69
C SER A 98 5.29 0.05 -2.28
N THR A 99 6.25 0.28 -1.39
CA THR A 99 6.68 1.61 -0.95
C THR A 99 7.09 2.49 -2.13
N PHE A 100 7.88 1.97 -3.08
CA PHE A 100 8.27 2.69 -4.30
C PHE A 100 7.06 3.04 -5.17
N ILE A 101 6.14 2.10 -5.38
CA ILE A 101 4.92 2.31 -6.15
C ILE A 101 4.04 3.39 -5.51
N ILE A 102 3.83 3.34 -4.19
CA ILE A 102 3.03 4.30 -3.44
C ILE A 102 3.65 5.70 -3.52
N LEU A 103 4.95 5.83 -3.27
CA LEU A 103 5.65 7.11 -3.31
C LEU A 103 5.62 7.74 -4.70
N ASN A 104 5.77 6.96 -5.77
CA ASN A 104 5.66 7.47 -7.15
C ASN A 104 4.23 7.94 -7.47
N ALA A 105 3.20 7.24 -6.98
CA ALA A 105 1.81 7.68 -7.16
C ALA A 105 1.51 8.99 -6.41
N LEU A 106 2.01 9.14 -5.18
CA LEU A 106 1.91 10.38 -4.39
C LEU A 106 2.67 11.53 -5.05
N LYS A 107 3.87 11.27 -5.56
CA LYS A 107 4.67 12.25 -6.31
C LYS A 107 3.95 12.71 -7.58
N ALA A 108 3.35 11.81 -8.34
CA ALA A 108 2.55 12.14 -9.52
C ALA A 108 1.25 12.92 -9.17
N ASN A 109 0.72 12.75 -7.97
CA ASN A 109 -0.35 13.60 -7.44
C ASN A 109 0.13 15.00 -7.03
N GLY A 110 1.44 15.21 -6.89
CA GLY A 110 2.03 16.43 -6.34
C GLY A 110 1.73 16.64 -4.86
N LYS A 111 1.21 15.63 -4.15
CA LYS A 111 0.86 15.72 -2.73
C LYS A 111 0.77 14.37 -2.04
N GLY A 112 0.78 14.46 -0.70
CA GLY A 112 0.54 13.36 0.22
C GLY A 112 1.83 12.73 0.73
N LYS A 113 1.71 11.96 1.81
CA LYS A 113 2.84 11.28 2.45
C LYS A 113 2.57 9.81 2.74
N LEU A 114 3.63 9.01 2.76
CA LEU A 114 3.58 7.61 3.14
C LEU A 114 4.19 7.44 4.53
N ILE A 115 3.41 6.85 5.44
CA ILE A 115 3.89 6.36 6.73
C ILE A 115 3.99 4.84 6.64
N SER A 116 5.19 4.30 6.70
CA SER A 116 5.40 2.85 6.72
C SER A 116 5.77 2.39 8.13
N ILE A 117 5.27 1.22 8.51
CA ILE A 117 5.64 0.54 9.75
C ILE A 117 6.25 -0.81 9.40
N ASP A 118 7.43 -1.07 9.93
CA ASP A 118 8.11 -2.36 9.78
C ASP A 118 8.79 -2.76 11.10
N ILE A 119 8.92 -4.06 11.33
CA ILE A 119 9.62 -4.58 12.51
C ILE A 119 11.14 -4.31 12.36
N SER A 120 11.64 -4.34 11.13
CA SER A 120 13.05 -4.11 10.80
C SER A 120 13.30 -2.67 10.38
N PRO A 121 14.37 -2.02 10.89
CA PRO A 121 14.82 -0.73 10.36
C PRO A 121 15.59 -0.88 9.03
N ASN A 122 16.04 -2.08 8.67
CA ASN A 122 16.78 -2.34 7.43
C ASN A 122 15.81 -2.81 6.34
N VAL A 123 15.13 -1.85 5.73
CA VAL A 123 14.09 -2.06 4.70
C VAL A 123 14.20 -1.00 3.61
N GLY A 124 13.46 -1.18 2.51
CA GLY A 124 13.40 -0.19 1.44
C GLY A 124 14.65 -0.14 0.56
N ALA A 125 15.35 -1.26 0.40
CA ALA A 125 16.57 -1.37 -0.41
C ALA A 125 16.40 -0.87 -1.87
N LEU A 126 15.18 -0.94 -2.42
CA LEU A 126 14.85 -0.45 -3.76
C LEU A 126 14.66 1.07 -3.84
N LEU A 127 14.65 1.78 -2.72
CA LEU A 127 14.46 3.24 -2.66
C LEU A 127 15.80 3.97 -2.71
N ARG A 128 15.86 5.02 -3.53
CA ARG A 128 16.93 6.02 -3.53
C ARG A 128 16.55 7.18 -2.63
N GLU A 129 17.51 8.01 -2.25
CA GLU A 129 17.26 9.16 -1.37
C GLU A 129 16.21 10.12 -1.95
N GLU A 130 16.20 10.31 -3.27
CA GLU A 130 15.21 11.13 -3.98
C GLU A 130 13.76 10.62 -3.88
N ASP A 131 13.54 9.33 -3.58
CA ASP A 131 12.20 8.77 -3.43
C ASP A 131 11.64 9.03 -2.02
N LYS A 132 12.51 9.26 -1.04
CA LYS A 132 12.16 9.28 0.39
C LYS A 132 11.62 10.63 0.88
N GLU A 133 11.52 11.63 0.00
CA GLU A 133 11.09 13.00 0.34
C GLU A 133 9.78 13.04 1.15
N ASN A 134 8.82 12.17 0.80
CA ASN A 134 7.49 12.09 1.44
C ASN A 134 7.29 10.78 2.23
N TRP A 135 8.39 10.15 2.68
CA TRP A 135 8.35 8.86 3.38
C TRP A 135 8.77 8.99 4.85
N GLU A 136 7.92 8.48 5.74
CA GLU A 136 8.19 8.35 7.18
C GLU A 136 8.20 6.86 7.54
N LEU A 137 9.34 6.34 8.01
CA LEU A 137 9.46 4.96 8.50
C LEU A 137 9.43 4.93 10.03
N SER A 138 8.44 4.25 10.60
CA SER A 138 8.43 3.86 12.01
C SER A 138 8.89 2.42 12.14
N SER A 139 10.03 2.20 12.80
CA SER A 139 10.60 0.85 12.96
C SER A 139 10.56 0.37 14.41
N GLY A 140 10.40 -0.95 14.58
CA GLY A 140 10.49 -1.62 15.88
C GLY A 140 9.15 -2.15 16.41
N LEU A 141 9.25 -3.10 17.35
CA LEU A 141 8.10 -3.83 17.89
C LEU A 141 7.11 -2.93 18.65
N SER A 142 7.56 -1.86 19.30
CA SER A 142 6.68 -0.93 20.03
C SER A 142 5.70 -0.21 19.11
N SER A 143 6.17 0.27 17.96
CA SER A 143 5.34 0.90 16.93
C SER A 143 4.33 -0.07 16.32
N PHE A 144 4.70 -1.34 16.21
CA PHE A 144 3.83 -2.41 15.70
C PHE A 144 2.74 -2.80 16.71
N CYS A 145 3.08 -2.97 18.00
CA CYS A 145 2.15 -3.37 19.05
C CYS A 145 1.01 -2.36 19.25
N HIS A 146 1.30 -1.07 19.27
CA HIS A 146 0.29 -0.01 19.48
C HIS A 146 -0.80 0.01 18.40
N LEU A 147 -0.49 -0.42 17.18
CA LEU A 147 -1.44 -0.49 16.07
C LEU A 147 -2.16 -1.84 15.98
N SER A 148 -1.53 -2.93 16.43
CA SER A 148 -2.18 -4.25 16.51
C SER A 148 -3.36 -4.28 17.47
N GLU A 149 -3.36 -3.42 18.50
CA GLU A 149 -4.49 -3.23 19.41
C GLU A 149 -5.65 -2.45 18.76
N LEU A 150 -5.38 -1.68 17.71
CA LEU A 150 -6.37 -0.85 17.00
C LEU A 150 -6.99 -1.53 15.78
N PHE A 151 -6.33 -2.55 15.21
CA PHE A 151 -6.77 -3.22 13.99
C PHE A 151 -6.53 -4.74 14.03
N TYR A 152 -7.58 -5.55 13.83
CA TYR A 152 -7.43 -6.98 13.59
C TYR A 152 -6.71 -7.21 12.24
N PHE A 153 -5.50 -7.77 12.30
CA PHE A 153 -4.54 -7.87 11.19
C PHE A 153 -4.90 -8.93 10.13
N ILE A 154 -4.83 -8.54 8.85
CA ILE A 154 -4.63 -9.44 7.69
C ILE A 154 -3.58 -8.76 6.79
N PHE A 155 -2.54 -9.49 6.36
CA PHE A 155 -1.46 -8.99 5.48
C PHE A 155 -1.90 -8.98 3.99
N PRO A 156 -1.42 -8.07 3.12
CA PRO A 156 -0.88 -6.73 3.37
C PRO A 156 -1.99 -5.67 3.14
N ILE A 157 -2.29 -4.84 4.14
CA ILE A 157 -3.26 -3.76 3.97
C ILE A 157 -2.51 -2.43 3.84
N VAL A 158 -2.69 -1.78 2.69
CA VAL A 158 -2.41 -0.36 2.48
C VAL A 158 -3.68 0.41 2.83
N TRP A 159 -3.59 1.39 3.72
CA TRP A 159 -4.73 2.23 4.14
C TRP A 159 -4.60 3.64 3.59
N PHE A 160 -5.71 4.20 3.11
CA PHE A 160 -5.79 5.56 2.58
C PHE A 160 -6.56 6.47 3.52
N PHE A 161 -5.97 7.60 3.91
CA PHE A 161 -6.62 8.61 4.74
C PHE A 161 -6.65 9.96 4.00
N ASN A 162 -7.86 10.48 3.80
CA ASN A 162 -8.08 11.89 3.51
C ASN A 162 -8.23 12.63 4.83
N ARG A 163 -7.59 13.81 4.97
CA ARG A 163 -7.46 14.58 6.21
C ARG A 163 -8.65 14.40 7.17
N LEU A 164 -8.48 13.59 8.20
CA LEU A 164 -9.40 13.57 9.33
C LEU A 164 -9.30 14.94 10.03
N PRO A 165 -10.42 15.52 10.49
CA PRO A 165 -10.36 16.76 11.24
C PRO A 165 -9.38 16.62 12.43
N LYS A 166 -8.60 17.68 12.67
CA LYS A 166 -7.41 17.68 13.56
C LYS A 166 -7.70 17.31 15.02
N ASP A 167 -8.97 17.18 15.40
CA ASP A 167 -9.45 16.93 16.75
C ASP A 167 -9.35 15.46 17.20
N LYS A 168 -9.05 14.51 16.30
CA LYS A 168 -9.07 13.07 16.64
C LYS A 168 -7.72 12.37 16.83
N PHE A 169 -6.59 13.06 16.66
CA PHE A 169 -5.26 12.43 16.74
C PHE A 169 -4.55 12.54 18.10
N HIS A 170 -5.10 13.28 19.08
CA HIS A 170 -4.49 13.43 20.41
C HIS A 170 -4.81 12.32 21.42
N ARG A 171 -5.31 11.16 20.97
CA ARG A 171 -5.71 10.08 21.88
C ARG A 171 -4.81 8.83 21.86
N TYR A 172 -3.73 8.83 21.09
CA TYR A 172 -2.86 7.66 20.90
C TYR A 172 -1.36 8.01 20.79
N LEU A 173 -0.91 9.00 21.55
CA LEU A 173 0.48 9.17 21.99
C LEU A 173 0.47 9.26 23.52
#